data_AF-A0A6B3HRM5-F1
#
_entry.id   AF-A0A6B3HRM5-F1
#
_cell.length_a   1.000
_cell.length_b   1.000
_cell.length_c   1.000
_cell.angle_alpha   90.00
_cell.angle_beta   90.00
_cell.angle_gamma   90.00
#
_symmetry.space_group_name_H-M   'P 1'
#
loop_
_entity.id
_entity.type
_entity.pdbx_description
1 polymer ?
#
loop_
_entity_poly.entity_id
_entity_poly.type
_entity_poly.pdbx_seq_one_letter_code
_entity_poly.pdbx_strand_id
1 'polypeptide(L)'
;VWLRHYLDAYLVPVLHSFYAYDLVYMPHGENVILVVEDGVVTRTVFKDIAEEIAVMDPDAVLPPKVDRIRAEVPEDMKLLSVFTDVFDCFFRFLGAGLATEGVLDEDTFWRTVAECVRSYQDSVPYLADKFKQYDLFEPEFALSCLNRLQLRNNQQMVDLNDPAGALQLVGRLKNPIAKF
;
A
#
# COMPACT_ATOMS: atom_id res chain seq x y z
N VAL A 1 16.47 3.63 12.93
CA VAL A 1 16.63 5.01 12.42
C VAL A 1 16.45 5.06 10.91
N TRP A 2 17.31 4.44 10.09
CA TRP A 2 17.18 4.47 8.62
C TRP A 2 15.81 4.04 8.09
N LEU A 3 15.30 2.88 8.53
CA LEU A 3 14.00 2.36 8.09
C LEU A 3 12.86 3.33 8.42
N ARG A 4 12.95 4.05 9.55
CA ARG A 4 11.94 5.04 9.93
C ARG A 4 11.88 6.19 8.93
N HIS A 5 13.03 6.76 8.56
CA HIS A 5 13.10 7.81 7.53
C HIS A 5 12.53 7.36 6.20
N TYR A 6 12.86 6.14 5.77
CA TYR A 6 12.27 5.55 4.57
C TYR A 6 10.74 5.43 4.66
N LEU A 7 10.21 4.86 5.75
CA LEU A 7 8.77 4.69 5.93
C LEU A 7 8.03 6.02 6.04
N ASP A 8 8.61 7.03 6.69
CA ASP A 8 8.04 8.38 6.75
C ASP A 8 7.97 9.03 5.37
N ALA A 9 9.01 8.83 4.55
CA ALA A 9 9.05 9.37 3.20
C ALA A 9 8.17 8.61 2.20
N TYR A 10 7.91 7.31 2.43
CA TYR A 10 7.23 6.43 1.48
C TYR A 10 5.85 5.97 1.95
N LEU A 11 5.78 5.29 3.11
CA LEU A 11 4.56 4.66 3.59
C LEU A 11 3.55 5.70 4.10
N VAL A 12 3.99 6.72 4.83
CA VAL A 12 3.06 7.74 5.38
C VAL A 12 2.27 8.46 4.28
N PRO A 13 2.86 8.92 3.16
CA PRO A 13 2.10 9.48 2.04
C PRO A 13 1.09 8.50 1.41
N VAL A 14 1.44 7.21 1.31
CA VAL A 14 0.52 6.17 0.81
C VAL A 14 -0.67 6.01 1.76
N LEU A 15 -0.41 5.88 3.06
CA LEU A 15 -1.46 5.77 4.08
C LEU A 15 -2.33 7.03 4.12
N HIS A 16 -1.72 8.21 4.07
CA HIS A 16 -2.46 9.46 4.10
C HIS A 16 -3.34 9.64 2.86
N SER A 17 -2.85 9.27 1.69
CA SER A 17 -3.63 9.30 0.46
C SER A 17 -4.86 8.40 0.55
N PHE A 18 -4.68 7.17 1.04
CA PHE A 18 -5.77 6.23 1.25
C PHE A 18 -6.81 6.76 2.25
N TYR A 19 -6.37 7.11 3.48
CA TYR A 19 -7.31 7.46 4.53
C TYR A 19 -7.95 8.85 4.32
N ALA A 20 -7.21 9.85 3.88
CA ALA A 20 -7.76 11.21 3.74
C ALA A 20 -8.53 11.41 2.44
N TYR A 21 -8.21 10.67 1.36
CA TYR A 21 -8.70 10.98 0.01
C TYR A 21 -9.24 9.77 -0.76
N ASP A 22 -9.27 8.57 -0.17
CA ASP A 22 -9.57 7.32 -0.88
C ASP A 22 -8.65 7.11 -2.11
N LEU A 23 -7.49 7.77 -2.10
CA LEU A 23 -6.56 7.85 -3.22
C LEU A 23 -5.49 6.79 -3.07
N VAL A 24 -5.31 5.99 -4.11
CA VAL A 24 -4.26 4.98 -4.22
C VAL A 24 -3.37 5.24 -5.42
N TYR A 25 -2.18 4.64 -5.38
CA TYR A 25 -1.19 4.64 -6.46
C TYR A 25 -0.87 3.18 -6.81
N MET A 26 0.08 2.98 -7.72
CA MET A 26 0.85 1.75 -7.86
C MET A 26 2.25 1.94 -7.25
N PRO A 27 2.42 1.88 -5.91
CA PRO A 27 3.62 2.36 -5.22
C PRO A 27 4.80 1.35 -5.23
N HIS A 28 4.89 0.49 -6.24
CA HIS A 28 5.96 -0.50 -6.32
C HIS A 28 7.32 0.14 -6.66
N GLY A 29 8.40 -0.64 -6.52
CA GLY A 29 9.78 -0.14 -6.62
C GLY A 29 10.11 0.71 -7.84
N GLU A 30 9.55 0.40 -9.03
CA GLU A 30 9.81 1.22 -10.21
C GLU A 30 9.16 2.61 -10.16
N ASN A 31 7.99 2.75 -9.53
CA ASN A 31 7.18 3.98 -9.54
C ASN A 31 7.56 4.96 -8.44
N VAL A 32 8.60 4.65 -7.66
CA VAL A 32 9.06 5.46 -6.54
C VAL A 32 10.55 5.74 -6.69
N ILE A 33 10.90 7.01 -6.80
CA ILE A 33 12.28 7.47 -6.80
C ILE A 33 12.64 7.96 -5.39
N LEU A 34 13.71 7.42 -4.82
CA LEU A 34 14.22 7.85 -3.52
C LEU A 34 15.19 9.03 -3.70
N VAL A 35 15.01 10.07 -2.90
CA VAL A 35 16.02 11.12 -2.74
C VAL A 35 16.83 10.79 -1.49
N VAL A 36 18.13 10.61 -1.68
CA VAL A 36 19.03 10.10 -0.64
C VAL A 36 20.13 11.12 -0.38
N GLU A 37 20.29 11.49 0.89
CA GLU A 37 21.35 12.35 1.38
C GLU A 37 22.05 11.61 2.52
N ASP A 38 23.38 11.50 2.46
CA ASP A 38 24.21 10.79 3.45
C ASP A 38 23.72 9.36 3.79
N GLY A 39 23.20 8.66 2.78
CA GLY A 39 22.69 7.29 2.91
C GLY A 39 21.29 7.18 3.54
N VAL A 40 20.62 8.30 3.84
CA VAL A 40 19.27 8.34 4.42
C VAL A 40 18.27 8.85 3.37
N VAL A 41 17.08 8.22 3.32
CA VAL A 41 15.99 8.68 2.46
C VAL A 41 15.37 9.95 3.07
N THR A 42 15.45 11.07 2.36
CA THR A 42 14.91 12.37 2.82
C THR A 42 13.50 12.63 2.32
N ARG A 43 13.17 12.12 1.12
CA ARG A 43 11.83 12.15 0.53
C ARG A 43 11.71 11.12 -0.59
N THR A 44 10.48 10.88 -1.03
CA THR A 44 10.19 10.11 -2.24
C THR A 44 9.57 10.99 -3.33
N VAL A 45 9.66 10.52 -4.57
CA VAL A 45 8.95 11.09 -5.73
C VAL A 45 8.21 9.95 -6.40
N PHE A 46 6.89 10.08 -6.50
CA PHE A 46 6.05 9.10 -7.19
C PHE A 46 5.95 9.47 -8.67
N LYS A 47 6.08 8.47 -9.54
CA LYS A 47 5.89 8.58 -10.99
C LYS A 47 4.72 7.70 -11.43
N ASP A 48 4.41 7.80 -12.73
CA ASP A 48 3.36 7.01 -13.37
C ASP A 48 1.95 7.26 -12.83
N ILE A 49 1.62 8.54 -12.67
CA ILE A 49 0.41 8.96 -11.95
C ILE A 49 -0.85 8.74 -12.79
N ALA A 50 -0.84 9.20 -14.04
CA ALA A 50 -2.06 9.31 -14.82
C ALA A 50 -2.70 7.96 -15.17
N GLU A 51 -1.91 6.89 -15.27
CA GLU A 51 -2.39 5.56 -15.64
C GLU A 51 -2.70 4.69 -14.40
N GLU A 52 -2.10 4.98 -13.24
CA GLU A 52 -2.12 4.07 -12.09
C GLU A 52 -2.93 4.58 -10.87
N ILE A 53 -3.22 5.88 -10.75
CA ILE A 53 -3.98 6.36 -9.58
C ILE A 53 -5.46 6.02 -9.70
N ALA A 54 -6.08 5.75 -8.55
CA ALA A 54 -7.53 5.65 -8.43
C ALA A 54 -8.03 6.35 -7.16
N VAL A 55 -9.23 6.92 -7.24
CA VAL A 55 -10.02 7.40 -6.10
C VAL A 55 -11.15 6.40 -5.88
N MET A 56 -11.05 5.63 -4.81
CA MET A 56 -11.97 4.53 -4.47
C MET A 56 -13.23 5.03 -3.75
N ASP A 57 -13.81 6.10 -4.27
CA ASP A 57 -15.06 6.69 -3.79
C ASP A 57 -15.97 6.96 -5.01
N PRO A 58 -17.05 6.18 -5.19
CA PRO A 58 -17.95 6.34 -6.33
C PRO A 58 -18.71 7.67 -6.31
N ASP A 59 -18.76 8.36 -5.17
CA ASP A 59 -19.44 9.65 -5.00
C ASP A 59 -18.47 10.84 -5.01
N ALA A 60 -17.17 10.60 -5.26
CA ALA A 60 -16.14 11.63 -5.23
C ALA A 60 -16.45 12.79 -6.20
N VAL A 61 -16.41 14.02 -5.69
CA VAL A 61 -16.57 15.23 -6.52
C VAL A 61 -15.22 15.56 -7.18
N LEU A 62 -15.06 15.15 -8.43
CA LEU A 62 -13.83 15.33 -9.21
C LEU A 62 -14.02 16.34 -10.35
N PRO A 63 -13.00 17.11 -10.72
CA PRO A 63 -13.03 17.91 -11.94
C PRO A 63 -13.29 17.03 -13.18
N PRO A 64 -14.07 17.47 -14.18
CA PRO A 64 -14.43 16.64 -15.34
C PRO A 64 -13.25 16.02 -16.10
N LYS A 65 -12.08 16.67 -16.07
CA LYS A 65 -10.85 16.19 -16.74
C LYS A 65 -10.19 15.00 -16.06
N VAL A 66 -10.48 14.74 -14.78
CA VAL A 66 -9.87 13.67 -13.99
C VAL A 66 -10.89 12.66 -13.47
N ASP A 67 -12.16 12.79 -13.85
CA ASP A 67 -13.25 11.92 -13.38
C ASP A 67 -12.99 10.42 -13.64
N ARG A 68 -12.21 10.11 -14.68
CA ARG A 68 -11.80 8.73 -15.04
C ARG A 68 -11.02 7.98 -13.97
N ILE A 69 -10.45 8.66 -12.97
CA ILE A 69 -9.69 7.98 -11.90
C ILE A 69 -10.63 7.45 -10.79
N ARG A 70 -11.92 7.78 -10.85
CA ARG A 70 -12.93 7.24 -9.94
C ARG A 70 -13.07 5.74 -10.16
N ALA A 71 -13.03 4.98 -9.07
CA ALA A 71 -13.19 3.54 -9.10
C ALA A 71 -14.21 3.07 -8.06
N GLU A 72 -15.06 2.12 -8.46
CA GLU A 72 -15.92 1.39 -7.54
C GLU A 72 -15.15 0.14 -7.07
N VAL A 73 -14.77 0.11 -5.79
CA VAL A 73 -14.03 -0.98 -5.18
C VAL A 73 -14.79 -1.46 -3.96
N PRO A 74 -15.06 -2.78 -3.81
CA PRO A 74 -15.67 -3.33 -2.62
C PRO A 74 -14.91 -2.93 -1.35
N GLU A 75 -15.65 -2.61 -0.29
CA GLU A 75 -15.11 -2.09 0.97
C GLU A 75 -14.02 -3.00 1.58
N ASP A 76 -14.22 -4.32 1.49
CA ASP A 76 -13.29 -5.34 1.98
C ASP A 76 -12.03 -5.53 1.10
N MET A 77 -11.99 -4.88 -0.07
CA MET A 77 -10.86 -4.92 -1.00
C MET A 77 -10.03 -3.63 -1.00
N LYS A 78 -10.57 -2.49 -0.55
CA LYS A 78 -9.87 -1.20 -0.60
C LYS A 78 -8.49 -1.22 0.06
N LEU A 79 -8.39 -1.82 1.25
CA LEU A 79 -7.14 -1.87 2.02
C LEU A 79 -6.10 -2.82 1.40
N LEU A 80 -6.48 -3.65 0.42
CA LEU A 80 -5.53 -4.47 -0.34
C LEU A 80 -4.55 -3.63 -1.16
N SER A 81 -4.87 -2.36 -1.46
CA SER A 81 -3.90 -1.42 -2.05
C SER A 81 -2.66 -1.20 -1.17
N VAL A 82 -2.79 -1.33 0.17
CA VAL A 82 -1.65 -1.28 1.09
C VAL A 82 -1.13 -2.68 1.36
N PHE A 83 -2.01 -3.63 1.68
CA PHE A 83 -1.56 -4.99 2.04
C PHE A 83 -0.90 -5.74 0.87
N THR A 84 -1.44 -5.62 -0.34
CA THR A 84 -0.87 -6.29 -1.51
C THR A 84 0.32 -5.50 -2.03
N ASP A 85 0.11 -4.25 -2.44
CA ASP A 85 1.12 -3.54 -3.24
C ASP A 85 2.32 -3.11 -2.39
N VAL A 86 2.10 -2.84 -1.10
CA VAL A 86 3.17 -2.45 -0.18
C VAL A 86 3.66 -3.63 0.66
N PHE A 87 2.78 -4.31 1.40
CA PHE A 87 3.24 -5.32 2.36
C PHE A 87 3.71 -6.59 1.65
N ASP A 88 2.85 -7.19 0.84
CA ASP A 88 3.13 -8.49 0.21
C ASP A 88 4.02 -8.38 -1.04
N CYS A 89 3.90 -7.30 -1.82
CA CYS A 89 4.64 -7.14 -3.07
C CYS A 89 5.94 -6.35 -2.95
N PHE A 90 6.18 -5.69 -1.81
CA PHE A 90 7.41 -4.92 -1.60
C PHE A 90 8.09 -5.24 -0.26
N PHE A 91 7.45 -4.97 0.87
CA PHE A 91 8.05 -5.15 2.20
C PHE A 91 8.37 -6.61 2.52
N ARG A 92 7.59 -7.57 2.03
CA ARG A 92 7.94 -8.99 2.14
C ARG A 92 9.34 -9.29 1.62
N PHE A 93 9.75 -8.65 0.52
CA PHE A 93 11.08 -8.83 -0.05
C PHE A 93 12.14 -7.99 0.68
N LEU A 94 11.84 -6.72 0.98
CA LEU A 94 12.77 -5.83 1.68
C LEU A 94 13.12 -6.36 3.08
N GLY A 95 12.10 -6.71 3.88
CA GLY A 95 12.27 -7.24 5.23
C GLY A 95 13.03 -8.57 5.25
N ALA A 96 12.65 -9.51 4.37
CA ALA A 96 13.35 -10.78 4.25
C ALA A 96 14.81 -10.63 3.78
N GLY A 97 15.08 -9.69 2.86
CA GLY A 97 16.43 -9.37 2.40
C GLY A 97 17.32 -8.85 3.52
N LEU A 98 16.84 -7.85 4.28
CA LEU A 98 17.56 -7.29 5.42
C LEU A 98 17.83 -8.33 6.52
N ALA A 99 16.87 -9.22 6.78
CA ALA A 99 17.02 -10.29 7.76
C ALA A 99 18.04 -11.34 7.30
N THR A 100 17.99 -11.73 6.03
CA THR A 100 18.93 -12.69 5.43
C THR A 100 20.36 -12.20 5.47
N GLU A 101 20.58 -10.89 5.26
CA GLU A 101 21.91 -10.28 5.34
C GLU A 101 22.37 -9.95 6.77
N GLY A 102 21.53 -10.20 7.78
CA GLY A 102 21.84 -9.90 9.18
C GLY A 102 21.87 -8.40 9.52
N VAL A 103 21.26 -7.55 8.69
CA VAL A 103 21.19 -6.10 8.86
C VAL A 103 20.09 -5.70 9.84
N LEU A 104 18.91 -6.31 9.71
CA LEU A 104 17.74 -6.06 10.56
C LEU A 104 16.85 -7.30 10.59
N ASP A 105 16.49 -7.80 11.76
CA ASP A 105 15.57 -8.94 11.87
C ASP A 105 14.12 -8.57 11.51
N GLU A 106 13.33 -9.58 11.14
CA GLU A 106 11.94 -9.38 10.70
C GLU A 106 11.04 -8.76 11.77
N ASP A 107 11.23 -9.09 13.05
CA ASP A 107 10.40 -8.55 14.13
C ASP A 107 10.64 -7.06 14.29
N THR A 108 11.90 -6.64 14.28
CA THR A 108 12.27 -5.22 14.31
C THR A 108 11.79 -4.47 13.06
N PHE A 109 11.87 -5.07 11.87
CA PHE A 109 11.34 -4.48 10.64
C PHE A 109 9.83 -4.18 10.77
N TRP A 110 9.03 -5.19 11.09
CA TRP A 110 7.57 -5.04 11.18
C TRP A 110 7.11 -4.22 12.38
N ARG A 111 7.85 -4.25 13.50
CA ARG A 111 7.62 -3.34 14.62
C ARG A 111 7.81 -1.87 14.19
N THR A 112 8.86 -1.59 13.44
CA THR A 112 9.12 -0.23 12.91
C THR A 112 8.01 0.20 11.95
N VAL A 113 7.48 -0.71 11.13
CA VAL A 113 6.30 -0.47 10.27
C VAL A 113 5.07 -0.16 11.12
N ALA A 114 4.79 -0.97 12.16
CA ALA A 114 3.66 -0.76 13.07
C ALA A 114 3.75 0.60 13.80
N GLU A 115 4.92 0.95 14.32
CA GLU A 115 5.19 2.26 14.94
C GLU A 115 5.01 3.40 13.92
N CYS A 116 5.32 3.17 12.65
CA CYS A 116 5.06 4.11 11.56
C CYS A 116 3.59 4.38 11.35
N VAL A 117 2.80 3.33 11.23
CA VAL A 117 1.35 3.42 11.07
C VAL A 117 0.73 4.14 12.26
N ARG A 118 1.09 3.78 13.49
CA ARG A 118 0.55 4.43 14.70
C ARG A 118 0.91 5.89 14.83
N SER A 119 2.19 6.23 14.63
CA SER A 119 2.64 7.63 14.69
C SER A 119 1.88 8.49 13.67
N TYR A 120 1.60 7.93 12.48
CA TYR A 120 0.75 8.57 11.50
C TYR A 120 -0.69 8.72 12.02
N GLN A 121 -1.33 7.64 12.47
CA GLN A 121 -2.72 7.67 12.98
C GLN A 121 -2.89 8.68 14.13
N ASP A 122 -1.94 8.73 15.07
CA ASP A 122 -1.92 9.68 16.19
C ASP A 122 -1.77 11.14 15.74
N SER A 123 -1.09 11.39 14.61
CA SER A 123 -0.89 12.73 14.06
C SER A 123 -2.14 13.31 13.37
N VAL A 124 -3.09 12.46 12.97
CA VAL A 124 -4.31 12.85 12.23
C VAL A 124 -5.57 12.25 12.89
N PRO A 125 -5.87 12.61 14.15
CA PRO A 125 -6.96 12.00 14.92
C PRO A 125 -8.35 12.25 14.30
N TYR A 126 -8.49 13.23 13.41
CA TYR A 126 -9.72 13.49 12.67
C TYR A 126 -10.09 12.37 11.67
N LEU A 127 -9.18 11.44 11.37
CA LEU A 127 -9.41 10.26 10.52
C LEU A 127 -9.70 8.98 11.34
N ALA A 128 -9.87 9.08 12.67
CA ALA A 128 -9.98 7.92 13.56
C ALA A 128 -11.08 6.93 13.18
N ASP A 129 -12.23 7.40 12.68
CA ASP A 129 -13.32 6.50 12.28
C ASP A 129 -12.97 5.72 11.01
N LYS A 130 -12.18 6.32 10.10
CA LYS A 130 -11.70 5.64 8.90
C LYS A 130 -10.59 4.63 9.22
N PHE A 131 -9.78 4.86 10.25
CA PHE A 131 -8.85 3.86 10.78
C PHE A 131 -9.58 2.65 11.38
N LYS A 132 -10.73 2.86 12.04
CA LYS A 132 -11.55 1.75 12.55
C LYS A 132 -12.26 0.99 11.42
N GLN A 133 -12.70 1.70 10.38
CA GLN A 133 -13.35 1.10 9.23
C GLN A 133 -12.38 0.23 8.41
N TYR A 134 -11.17 0.74 8.17
CA TYR A 134 -10.11 0.04 7.45
C TYR A 134 -8.93 -0.20 8.38
N ASP A 135 -9.05 -1.26 9.19
CA ASP A 135 -8.09 -1.60 10.23
C ASP A 135 -6.82 -2.23 9.63
N LEU A 136 -5.74 -1.44 9.54
CA LEU A 136 -4.45 -1.94 9.06
C LEU A 136 -3.80 -2.95 10.02
N PHE A 137 -4.31 -3.08 11.25
CA PHE A 137 -3.86 -4.05 12.26
C PHE A 137 -4.76 -5.30 12.31
N GLU A 138 -5.67 -5.50 11.36
CA GLU A 138 -6.49 -6.71 11.31
C GLU A 138 -5.60 -7.98 11.27
N PRO A 139 -6.01 -9.12 11.87
CA PRO A 139 -5.12 -10.27 12.07
C PRO A 139 -4.58 -10.91 10.78
N GLU A 140 -5.35 -10.84 9.70
CA GLU A 140 -5.04 -11.47 8.42
C GLU A 140 -5.63 -10.64 7.28
N PHE A 141 -5.05 -10.67 6.09
CA PHE A 141 -5.60 -10.03 4.89
C PHE A 141 -5.60 -11.01 3.70
N ALA A 142 -6.41 -10.76 2.67
CA ALA A 142 -6.52 -11.68 1.53
C ALA A 142 -5.20 -11.79 0.73
N LEU A 143 -4.82 -13.00 0.34
CA LEU A 143 -3.63 -13.23 -0.50
C LEU A 143 -3.97 -12.97 -1.98
N SER A 144 -3.52 -11.84 -2.53
CA SER A 144 -3.63 -11.53 -3.96
C SER A 144 -2.45 -12.10 -4.75
N CYS A 145 -2.73 -13.07 -5.62
CA CYS A 145 -1.70 -13.83 -6.33
C CYS A 145 -1.35 -13.23 -7.72
N LEU A 146 -0.32 -12.39 -7.82
CA LEU A 146 0.06 -11.74 -9.08
C LEU A 146 0.38 -12.71 -10.22
N ASN A 147 1.15 -13.78 -9.96
CA ASN A 147 1.47 -14.78 -10.99
C ASN A 147 0.22 -15.45 -11.56
N ARG A 148 -0.84 -15.65 -10.75
CA ARG A 148 -2.09 -16.26 -11.21
C ARG A 148 -2.83 -15.36 -12.20
N LEU A 149 -2.74 -14.04 -12.03
CA LEU A 149 -3.30 -13.08 -12.99
C LEU A 149 -2.68 -13.29 -14.37
N GLN A 150 -1.34 -13.30 -14.42
CA GLN A 150 -0.61 -13.47 -15.67
C GLN A 150 -0.86 -14.84 -16.30
N LEU A 151 -0.88 -15.90 -15.51
CA LEU A 151 -1.12 -17.26 -15.99
C LEU A 151 -2.55 -17.47 -16.51
N ARG A 152 -3.54 -16.75 -15.95
CA ARG A 152 -4.93 -16.78 -16.42
C ARG A 152 -5.08 -16.08 -17.77
N ASN A 153 -4.50 -14.89 -17.91
CA ASN A 153 -4.50 -14.15 -19.16
C ASN A 153 -3.27 -13.23 -19.25
N ASN A 154 -2.28 -13.61 -20.06
CA ASN A 154 -1.05 -12.85 -20.25
C ASN A 154 -1.14 -11.78 -21.35
N GLN A 155 -2.24 -11.72 -22.11
CA GLN A 155 -2.47 -10.70 -23.13
C GLN A 155 -3.22 -9.49 -22.56
N GLN A 156 -4.11 -9.74 -21.60
CA GLN A 156 -4.84 -8.71 -20.86
C GLN A 156 -5.03 -9.18 -19.41
N MET A 157 -4.09 -8.83 -18.54
CA MET A 157 -4.07 -9.32 -17.15
C MET A 157 -5.23 -8.77 -16.30
N VAL A 158 -5.62 -7.52 -16.56
CA VAL A 158 -6.66 -6.78 -15.85
C VAL A 158 -7.61 -6.14 -16.87
N ASP A 159 -8.92 -6.27 -16.65
CA ASP A 159 -9.90 -5.45 -17.36
C ASP A 159 -9.96 -4.08 -16.68
N LEU A 160 -9.63 -3.02 -17.40
CA LEU A 160 -9.62 -1.67 -16.86
C LEU A 160 -11.02 -1.19 -16.47
N ASN A 161 -12.09 -1.83 -16.97
CA ASN A 161 -13.46 -1.54 -16.59
C ASN A 161 -13.93 -2.32 -15.35
N ASP A 162 -13.18 -3.35 -14.93
CA ASP A 162 -13.43 -4.12 -13.71
C ASP A 162 -12.09 -4.59 -13.08
N PRO A 163 -11.32 -3.67 -12.47
CA PRO A 163 -10.03 -4.01 -11.90
C PRO A 163 -10.14 -5.00 -10.73
N ALA A 164 -11.22 -4.91 -9.95
CA ALA A 164 -11.48 -5.77 -8.80
C ALA A 164 -11.80 -7.21 -9.23
N GLY A 165 -12.58 -7.40 -10.31
CA GLY A 165 -12.93 -8.72 -10.85
C GLY A 165 -11.73 -9.48 -11.42
N ALA A 166 -10.65 -8.78 -11.76
CA ALA A 166 -9.42 -9.42 -12.19
C ALA A 166 -8.70 -10.14 -11.04
N LEU A 167 -8.84 -9.71 -9.79
CA LEU A 167 -8.05 -10.21 -8.65
C LEU A 167 -8.12 -11.73 -8.50
N GLN A 168 -7.00 -12.33 -8.07
CA GLN A 168 -6.88 -13.76 -7.81
C GLN A 168 -6.58 -13.97 -6.33
N LEU A 169 -7.62 -13.90 -5.51
CA LEU A 169 -7.54 -14.04 -4.07
C LEU A 169 -7.55 -15.52 -3.68
N VAL A 170 -6.51 -16.00 -2.97
CA VAL A 170 -6.36 -17.42 -2.60
C VAL A 170 -5.98 -17.56 -1.13
N GLY A 171 -6.99 -17.63 -0.26
CA GLY A 171 -6.78 -17.70 1.18
C GLY A 171 -6.36 -16.36 1.78
N ARG A 172 -5.71 -16.40 2.93
CA ARG A 172 -5.29 -15.21 3.70
C ARG A 172 -3.84 -15.33 4.17
N LEU A 173 -3.17 -14.19 4.30
CA LEU A 173 -1.87 -14.05 4.95
C LEU A 173 -2.05 -13.50 6.35
N LYS A 174 -1.22 -13.97 7.29
CA LYS A 174 -1.12 -13.35 8.62
C LYS A 174 -0.53 -11.96 8.48
N ASN A 175 -1.19 -10.97 9.07
CA ASN A 175 -0.71 -9.61 9.06
C ASN A 175 0.47 -9.46 10.04
N PRO A 176 1.68 -9.12 9.56
CA PRO A 176 2.87 -9.09 10.41
C PRO A 176 2.85 -7.95 11.44
N ILE A 177 2.03 -6.92 11.23
CA ILE A 177 1.93 -5.81 12.19
C ILE A 177 0.84 -5.99 13.25
N ALA A 178 -0.09 -6.95 13.08
CA ALA A 178 -1.25 -7.12 13.97
C ALA A 178 -0.91 -7.45 15.43
N LYS A 179 0.30 -7.96 15.69
CA LYS A 179 0.76 -8.32 17.04
C LYS A 179 1.35 -7.16 17.83
N PHE A 180 1.66 -6.04 17.17
CA PHE A 180 2.27 -4.88 17.81
C PHE A 180 1.20 -3.97 18.31
#